data_AF-V9L635-F1
#
_entry.id   AF-V9L635-F1
#
_cell.length_a   1.000
_cell.length_b   1.000
_cell.length_c   1.000
_cell.angle_alpha   90.00
_cell.angle_beta   90.00
_cell.angle_gamma   90.00
#
_symmetry.space_group_name_H-M   'P 1'
#
loop_
_entity.id
_entity.type
_entity.pdbx_description
1 polymer ?
#
loop_
_entity_poly.entity_id
_entity_poly.type
_entity_poly.pdbx_seq_one_letter_code
_entity_poly.pdbx_strand_id
1 'polypeptide(L)'
;KPLNTYRYHLETFTEVRLPEWVHVPFTGQKVDSSDYGSPPLPWDIAVKAPPMFQNHTHKVPVPHTAGVKKCHKCRGRGKYKCAKCWGKGNIKCAPCRGHGIVRNKRCLPCHGTGVIRCGPCLGRGTRTCQVCKARGWLLFYIQLTVKWVNNAFEQIADQEVGLPVTLFSKVTGQNIFVDESYQVYPVLGFPDPLIDQASYEGVQEHQQRFAGKTRILQQRQTIELIPVTQVHFQWKGRTHDYFVYGTENKVYAPHYPAKCCCTIL
;
A
#
# COMPACT_ATOMS: atom_id res chain seq x y z
N LYS A 1 0.21 -34.45 26.34
CA LYS A 1 0.21 -35.19 25.06
C LYS A 1 0.73 -34.25 23.97
N PRO A 2 1.82 -34.60 23.25
CA PRO A 2 2.27 -33.82 22.09
C PRO A 2 1.27 -33.97 20.95
N LEU A 3 0.93 -32.86 20.30
CA LEU A 3 -0.09 -32.72 19.25
C LEU A 3 0.41 -31.76 18.15
N ASN A 4 1.71 -31.81 17.85
CA ASN A 4 2.35 -30.89 16.93
C ASN A 4 1.61 -30.82 15.59
N THR A 5 1.59 -29.63 15.00
CA THR A 5 1.01 -29.37 13.68
C THR A 5 2.07 -28.77 12.76
N TYR A 6 1.77 -28.69 11.47
CA TYR A 6 2.64 -28.14 10.46
C TYR A 6 1.99 -26.93 9.78
N ARG A 7 2.81 -25.97 9.40
CA ARG A 7 2.40 -24.82 8.59
C ARG A 7 3.19 -24.82 7.29
N TYR A 8 2.47 -24.85 6.18
CA TYR A 8 3.04 -24.68 4.85
C TYR A 8 2.94 -23.21 4.44
N HIS A 9 4.02 -22.69 3.89
CA HIS A 9 4.06 -21.37 3.26
C HIS A 9 4.62 -21.48 1.86
N LEU A 10 4.02 -20.73 0.93
CA LEU A 10 4.53 -20.51 -0.41
C LEU A 10 4.55 -19.01 -0.70
N GLU A 11 5.72 -18.50 -1.06
CA GLU A 11 5.96 -17.13 -1.45
C GLU A 11 6.31 -17.08 -2.94
N THR A 12 5.57 -16.29 -3.73
CA THR A 12 5.88 -15.99 -5.14
C THR A 12 6.22 -14.52 -5.30
N PHE A 13 7.49 -14.26 -5.59
CA PHE A 13 7.99 -12.92 -5.81
C PHE A 13 7.85 -12.53 -7.28
N THR A 14 7.05 -11.50 -7.55
CA THR A 14 6.70 -11.06 -8.91
C THR A 14 7.12 -9.62 -9.16
N GLU A 15 7.42 -9.32 -10.43
CA GLU A 15 7.65 -7.98 -10.95
C GLU A 15 6.58 -7.62 -11.98
N VAL A 16 6.03 -6.41 -11.84
CA VAL A 16 5.10 -5.80 -12.80
C VAL A 16 5.56 -4.40 -13.15
N ARG A 17 5.47 -4.05 -14.43
CA ARG A 17 5.87 -2.74 -14.97
C ARG A 17 4.69 -2.03 -15.60
N LEU A 18 4.36 -0.85 -15.10
CA LEU A 18 3.19 -0.06 -15.50
C LEU A 18 3.62 1.32 -16.01
N PRO A 19 3.57 1.58 -17.33
CA PRO A 19 3.85 2.89 -17.90
C PRO A 19 2.63 3.82 -17.79
N GLU A 20 2.84 5.03 -17.29
CA GLU A 20 1.77 6.04 -17.13
C GLU A 20 2.25 7.43 -17.55
N TRP A 21 1.39 8.20 -18.23
CA TRP A 21 1.68 9.60 -18.53
C TRP A 21 1.56 10.45 -17.27
N VAL A 22 2.65 11.14 -16.92
CA VAL A 22 2.68 12.07 -15.79
C VAL A 22 3.14 13.45 -16.23
N HIS A 23 2.94 14.44 -15.36
CA HIS A 23 3.40 15.80 -15.60
C HIS A 23 3.86 16.49 -14.33
N VAL A 24 4.84 17.38 -14.49
CA VAL A 24 5.36 18.25 -13.43
C VAL A 24 5.48 19.69 -13.93
N PRO A 25 5.48 20.70 -13.04
CA PRO A 25 5.80 22.07 -13.42
C PRO A 25 7.17 22.14 -14.13
N PHE A 26 7.18 22.77 -15.31
CA PHE A 26 8.44 23.02 -16.01
C PHE A 26 9.14 24.24 -15.39
N THR A 27 10.36 24.03 -14.91
CA THR A 27 11.20 25.03 -14.25
C THR A 27 12.54 25.23 -14.95
N GLY A 28 12.70 24.73 -16.18
CA GLY A 28 13.96 24.76 -16.94
C GLY A 28 14.78 23.47 -16.80
N GLN A 29 14.15 22.35 -16.41
CA GLN A 29 14.81 21.05 -16.40
C GLN A 29 15.26 20.66 -17.82
N LYS A 30 16.33 19.86 -17.93
CA LYS A 30 16.70 19.23 -19.21
C LYS A 30 15.53 18.38 -19.71
N VAL A 31 15.20 18.51 -20.99
CA VAL A 31 14.11 17.76 -21.63
C VAL A 31 14.73 16.65 -22.45
N ASP A 32 14.57 15.41 -21.97
CA ASP A 32 14.95 14.20 -22.71
C ASP A 32 13.81 13.80 -23.67
N SER A 33 13.73 14.51 -24.79
CA SER A 33 12.73 14.31 -25.85
C SER A 33 13.11 13.18 -26.81
N SER A 34 12.19 12.86 -27.71
CA SER A 34 12.41 11.93 -28.83
C SER A 34 13.53 12.36 -29.77
N ASP A 35 14.01 13.61 -29.68
CA ASP A 35 15.14 14.10 -30.46
C ASP A 35 16.47 13.43 -30.04
N TYR A 36 16.52 12.87 -28.83
CA TYR A 36 17.70 12.18 -28.29
C TYR A 36 17.65 10.66 -28.51
N GLY A 37 16.57 10.11 -29.04
CA GLY A 37 16.42 8.68 -29.31
C GLY A 37 14.97 8.18 -29.30
N SER A 38 14.81 6.88 -29.59
CA SER A 38 13.52 6.20 -29.49
C SER A 38 13.29 5.68 -28.06
N PRO A 39 12.07 5.78 -27.52
CA PRO A 39 11.79 5.28 -26.18
C PRO A 39 11.93 3.75 -26.12
N PRO A 40 12.64 3.19 -25.12
CA PRO A 40 12.80 1.74 -24.96
C PRO A 40 11.49 1.07 -24.52
N LEU A 41 11.38 -0.24 -24.70
CA LEU A 41 10.25 -1.00 -24.16
C LEU A 41 10.29 -1.01 -22.62
N PRO A 42 9.14 -1.19 -21.94
CA PRO A 42 9.10 -1.19 -20.48
C PRO A 42 10.10 -2.14 -19.80
N TRP A 43 10.38 -3.30 -20.40
CA TRP A 43 11.29 -4.31 -19.86
C TRP A 43 12.77 -4.08 -20.20
N ASP A 44 13.08 -3.26 -21.21
CA ASP A 44 14.46 -2.91 -21.58
C ASP A 44 15.05 -1.81 -20.68
N ILE A 45 14.21 -1.16 -19.87
CA ILE A 45 14.63 -0.15 -18.91
C ILE A 45 15.29 -0.84 -17.72
N ALA A 46 16.59 -0.66 -17.54
CA ALA A 46 17.31 -1.22 -16.41
C ALA A 46 16.85 -0.56 -15.09
N VAL A 47 16.33 -1.38 -14.17
CA VAL A 47 15.97 -0.96 -12.81
C VAL A 47 16.51 -1.99 -11.84
N LYS A 48 17.18 -1.53 -10.78
CA LYS A 48 17.74 -2.41 -9.75
C LYS A 48 16.61 -3.05 -8.95
N ALA A 49 16.54 -4.37 -8.95
CA ALA A 49 15.59 -5.12 -8.14
C ALA A 49 15.94 -4.99 -6.63
N PRO A 50 14.93 -4.95 -5.74
CA PRO A 50 15.14 -5.04 -4.29
C PRO A 50 15.62 -6.45 -3.89
N PRO A 51 15.99 -6.66 -2.61
CA PRO A 51 16.18 -8.01 -2.10
C PRO A 51 14.93 -8.88 -2.34
N MET A 52 15.15 -10.18 -2.58
CA MET A 52 14.06 -11.12 -2.88
C MET A 52 13.06 -11.18 -1.73
N PHE A 53 11.79 -11.41 -2.08
CA PHE A 53 10.65 -11.51 -1.15
C PHE A 53 10.32 -10.22 -0.37
N GLN A 54 10.87 -9.06 -0.78
CA GLN A 54 10.54 -7.76 -0.20
C GLN A 54 9.70 -6.91 -1.14
N ASN A 55 8.53 -6.47 -0.66
CA ASN A 55 7.67 -5.57 -1.40
C ASN A 55 8.38 -4.24 -1.66
N HIS A 56 8.39 -3.79 -2.91
CA HIS A 56 8.99 -2.52 -3.28
C HIS A 56 8.28 -1.88 -4.47
N THR A 57 8.35 -0.56 -4.57
CA THR A 57 7.87 0.17 -5.74
C THR A 57 8.87 1.25 -6.10
N HIS A 58 9.30 1.24 -7.35
CA HIS A 58 10.24 2.21 -7.89
C HIS A 58 9.63 2.92 -9.10
N LYS A 59 9.89 4.22 -9.22
CA LYS A 59 9.34 5.07 -10.29
C LYS A 59 10.49 5.73 -11.03
N VAL A 60 10.55 5.53 -12.35
CA VAL A 60 11.57 6.13 -13.21
C VAL A 60 10.91 6.77 -14.44
N PRO A 61 11.45 7.89 -14.95
CA PRO A 61 11.04 8.38 -16.27
C PRO A 61 11.50 7.39 -17.35
N VAL A 62 10.64 7.14 -18.34
CA VAL A 62 11.02 6.42 -19.56
C VAL A 62 11.87 7.36 -20.43
N PRO A 63 13.09 6.94 -20.83
CA PRO A 63 13.96 7.74 -21.67
C PRO A 63 13.28 8.22 -22.96
N HIS A 64 13.66 9.42 -23.41
CA HIS A 64 13.24 10.01 -24.68
C HIS A 64 11.72 10.24 -24.84
N THR A 65 10.96 10.23 -23.73
CA THR A 65 9.51 10.50 -23.75
C THR A 65 9.14 11.90 -23.26
N ALA A 66 10.12 12.70 -22.83
CA ALA A 66 9.84 13.96 -22.20
C ALA A 66 9.48 15.06 -23.22
N GLY A 67 8.53 15.91 -22.86
CA GLY A 67 8.09 17.01 -23.71
C GLY A 67 7.46 18.13 -22.91
N VAL A 68 7.67 19.37 -23.35
CA VAL A 68 7.12 20.56 -22.70
C VAL A 68 5.87 21.04 -23.42
N LYS A 69 4.77 21.18 -22.69
CA LYS A 69 3.52 21.71 -23.24
C LYS A 69 2.95 22.78 -22.32
N LYS A 70 2.13 23.68 -22.89
CA LYS A 70 1.37 24.67 -22.10
C LYS A 70 0.51 23.92 -21.08
N CYS A 71 0.44 24.46 -19.87
CA CYS A 71 -0.39 23.88 -18.81
C CYS A 71 -1.85 23.84 -19.26
N HIS A 72 -2.42 22.63 -19.31
CA HIS A 72 -3.80 22.39 -19.72
C HIS A 72 -4.80 23.17 -18.85
N LYS A 73 -4.51 23.33 -17.55
CA LYS A 73 -5.41 23.99 -16.59
C LYS A 73 -5.45 25.53 -16.70
N CYS A 74 -4.32 26.18 -16.96
CA CYS A 74 -4.27 27.65 -17.06
C CYS A 74 -4.04 28.17 -18.48
N ARG A 75 -3.87 27.27 -19.46
CA ARG A 75 -3.55 27.56 -20.87
C ARG A 75 -2.31 28.45 -21.03
N GLY A 76 -1.25 28.15 -20.29
CA GLY A 76 0.01 28.93 -20.36
C GLY A 76 0.08 30.14 -19.42
N ARG A 77 -1.02 30.57 -18.79
CA ARG A 77 -1.06 31.84 -18.04
C ARG A 77 -0.40 31.82 -16.66
N GLY A 78 -0.19 30.64 -16.07
CA GLY A 78 0.30 30.47 -14.69
C GLY A 78 -0.71 30.86 -13.60
N LYS A 79 -1.78 31.59 -13.94
CA LYS A 79 -2.79 32.09 -13.01
C LYS A 79 -4.19 32.02 -13.60
N TYR A 80 -5.19 32.06 -12.74
CA TYR A 80 -6.60 32.18 -13.11
C TYR A 80 -7.22 33.39 -12.44
N LYS A 81 -8.24 33.99 -13.07
CA LYS A 81 -9.05 35.03 -12.43
C LYS A 81 -9.70 34.43 -11.18
N CYS A 82 -9.68 35.16 -10.08
CA CYS A 82 -10.37 34.73 -8.87
C CYS A 82 -11.88 34.70 -9.17
N ALA A 83 -12.51 33.53 -9.07
CA ALA A 83 -13.94 33.36 -9.32
C ALA A 83 -14.80 34.19 -8.34
N LYS A 84 -14.33 34.38 -7.11
CA LYS A 84 -15.09 35.10 -6.08
C LYS A 84 -15.20 36.61 -6.34
N CYS A 85 -14.16 37.23 -6.88
CA CYS A 85 -14.14 38.67 -7.16
C CYS A 85 -14.06 39.01 -8.66
N TRP A 86 -14.14 38.01 -9.54
CA TRP A 86 -14.07 38.16 -10.99
C TRP A 86 -12.86 38.96 -11.50
N GLY A 87 -11.71 38.85 -10.83
CA GLY A 87 -10.52 39.63 -11.19
C GLY A 87 -10.35 40.96 -10.44
N LYS A 88 -11.36 41.46 -9.73
CA LYS A 88 -11.34 42.80 -9.11
C LYS A 88 -10.48 42.94 -7.85
N GLY A 89 -10.10 41.84 -7.21
CA GLY A 89 -9.39 41.84 -5.92
C GLY A 89 -10.27 42.14 -4.71
N ASN A 90 -11.41 42.80 -4.90
CA ASN A 90 -12.35 43.15 -3.84
C ASN A 90 -13.77 42.61 -4.13
N ILE A 91 -14.57 42.40 -3.09
CA ILE A 91 -15.99 42.00 -3.17
C ILE A 91 -16.86 43.03 -2.46
N LYS A 92 -18.13 43.13 -2.85
CA LYS A 92 -19.09 44.01 -2.16
C LYS A 92 -19.17 43.62 -0.69
N CYS A 93 -19.12 44.60 0.18
CA CYS A 93 -19.35 44.41 1.60
C CYS A 93 -20.80 43.95 1.79
N ALA A 94 -21.01 42.71 2.23
CA ALA A 94 -22.35 42.16 2.44
C ALA A 94 -23.18 42.97 3.47
N PRO A 95 -22.61 43.39 4.61
CA PRO A 95 -23.31 44.22 5.60
C PRO A 95 -23.91 45.52 5.07
N CYS A 96 -23.21 46.25 4.19
CA CYS A 96 -23.71 47.52 3.64
C CYS A 96 -24.14 47.43 2.17
N ARG A 97 -24.16 46.22 1.59
CA ARG A 97 -24.50 45.95 0.18
C ARG A 97 -23.76 46.80 -0.87
N GLY A 98 -22.59 47.35 -0.54
CA GLY A 98 -21.84 48.25 -1.42
C GLY A 98 -21.93 49.74 -1.10
N HIS A 99 -22.81 50.18 -0.19
CA HIS A 99 -23.05 51.60 0.07
C HIS A 99 -22.03 52.27 1.01
N GLY A 100 -21.21 51.49 1.74
CA GLY A 100 -20.30 52.01 2.75
C GLY A 100 -20.97 52.48 4.05
N ILE A 101 -22.31 52.48 4.11
CA ILE A 101 -23.10 52.97 5.25
C ILE A 101 -24.10 51.89 5.69
N VAL A 102 -24.28 51.74 7.01
CA VAL A 102 -25.32 50.90 7.64
C VAL A 102 -25.97 51.72 8.74
N ARG A 103 -27.31 51.89 8.72
CA ARG A 103 -28.06 52.68 9.72
C ARG A 103 -27.47 54.09 9.94
N ASN A 104 -27.23 54.84 8.86
CA ASN A 104 -26.65 56.19 8.86
C ASN A 104 -25.25 56.32 9.51
N LYS A 105 -24.55 55.20 9.75
CA LYS A 105 -23.17 55.20 10.27
C LYS A 105 -22.23 54.51 9.28
N ARG A 106 -20.94 54.90 9.35
CA ARG A 106 -19.87 54.27 8.57
C ARG A 106 -19.87 52.76 8.83
N CYS A 107 -19.94 51.97 7.76
CA CYS A 107 -19.91 50.53 7.87
C CYS A 107 -18.54 50.07 8.37
N LEU A 108 -18.48 49.49 9.58
CA LEU A 108 -17.23 49.05 10.21
C LEU A 108 -16.47 48.00 9.37
N PRO A 109 -17.10 46.92 8.86
CA PRO A 109 -16.39 45.89 8.09
C PRO A 109 -15.67 46.37 6.82
N CYS A 110 -16.11 47.47 6.22
CA CYS A 110 -15.47 48.03 5.00
C CYS A 110 -14.92 49.44 5.21
N HIS A 111 -14.95 49.97 6.44
CA HIS A 111 -14.53 51.33 6.78
C HIS A 111 -15.08 52.41 5.83
N GLY A 112 -16.34 52.28 5.42
CA GLY A 112 -16.99 53.25 4.53
C GLY A 112 -16.71 53.09 3.03
N THR A 113 -15.88 52.14 2.63
CA THR A 113 -15.51 51.96 1.20
C THR A 113 -16.57 51.20 0.39
N GLY A 114 -17.52 50.52 1.05
CA GLY A 114 -18.51 49.68 0.39
C GLY A 114 -17.98 48.33 -0.12
N VAL A 115 -16.67 48.10 -0.07
CA VAL A 115 -16.02 46.89 -0.57
C VAL A 115 -15.05 46.31 0.46
N ILE A 116 -14.83 45.00 0.42
CA ILE A 116 -13.87 44.33 1.28
C ILE A 116 -12.88 43.54 0.43
N ARG A 117 -11.66 43.37 0.94
CA ARG A 117 -10.60 42.58 0.30
C ARG A 117 -11.12 41.16 0.08
N CYS A 118 -10.98 40.65 -1.14
CA CYS A 118 -11.37 39.28 -1.44
C CYS A 118 -10.40 38.31 -0.74
N GLY A 119 -10.88 37.62 0.31
CA GLY A 119 -10.11 36.62 1.06
C GLY A 119 -9.47 35.54 0.17
N PRO A 120 -10.24 34.84 -0.69
CA PRO A 120 -9.71 33.73 -1.51
C PRO A 120 -8.53 34.07 -2.45
N CYS A 121 -8.35 35.34 -2.81
CA CYS A 121 -7.20 35.79 -3.62
C CYS A 121 -6.32 36.81 -2.89
N LEU A 122 -6.61 37.07 -1.61
CA LEU A 122 -5.93 38.08 -0.79
C LEU A 122 -5.78 39.41 -1.53
N GLY A 123 -6.82 39.90 -2.19
CA GLY A 123 -6.78 41.18 -2.90
C GLY A 123 -6.11 41.15 -4.29
N ARG A 124 -5.44 40.06 -4.69
CA ARG A 124 -4.69 40.02 -5.96
C ARG A 124 -5.56 39.94 -7.22
N GLY A 125 -6.86 39.65 -7.06
CA GLY A 125 -7.79 39.42 -8.18
C GLY A 125 -7.53 38.13 -8.97
N THR A 126 -6.40 37.48 -8.75
CA THR A 126 -5.97 36.27 -9.43
C THR A 126 -5.52 35.22 -8.40
N ARG A 127 -5.58 33.95 -8.79
CA ARG A 127 -5.07 32.84 -8.00
C ARG A 127 -4.05 32.06 -8.83
N THR A 128 -3.01 31.59 -8.17
CA THR A 128 -1.92 30.84 -8.81
C THR A 128 -2.41 29.46 -9.24
N CYS A 129 -2.07 29.06 -10.46
CA CYS A 129 -2.36 27.72 -10.94
C CYS A 129 -1.51 26.72 -10.15
N GLN A 130 -2.18 25.82 -9.42
CA GLN A 130 -1.52 24.82 -8.58
C GLN A 130 -0.85 23.72 -9.40
N VAL A 131 -1.42 23.36 -10.56
CA VAL A 131 -0.89 22.30 -11.44
C VAL A 131 0.49 22.66 -11.99
N CYS A 132 0.65 23.88 -12.52
CA CYS A 132 1.96 24.34 -13.03
C CYS A 132 2.72 25.22 -12.04
N LYS A 133 2.26 25.38 -10.80
CA LYS A 133 2.83 26.28 -9.77
C LYS A 133 3.25 27.66 -10.32
N ALA A 134 2.32 28.33 -10.99
CA ALA A 134 2.51 29.62 -11.65
C ALA A 134 3.49 29.70 -12.85
N ARG A 135 4.09 28.58 -13.28
CA ARG A 135 5.03 28.53 -14.42
C ARG A 135 4.36 28.67 -15.79
N GLY A 136 3.10 28.25 -15.92
CA GLY A 136 2.38 28.24 -17.20
C GLY A 136 2.72 27.04 -18.10
N TRP A 137 3.84 26.37 -17.87
CA TRP A 137 4.32 25.24 -18.66
C TRP A 137 4.45 23.98 -17.80
N LEU A 138 4.26 22.83 -18.43
CA LEU A 138 4.37 21.51 -17.82
C LEU A 138 5.34 20.67 -18.64
N LEU A 139 6.18 19.92 -17.93
CA LEU A 139 6.96 18.83 -18.49
C LEU A 139 6.13 17.56 -18.36
N PHE A 140 5.84 16.91 -19.47
CA PHE A 140 5.19 15.61 -19.56
C PHE A 140 6.22 14.56 -19.91
N TYR A 141 6.06 13.35 -19.39
CA TYR A 141 6.85 12.19 -19.76
C TYR A 141 6.08 10.93 -19.37
N ILE A 142 6.46 9.78 -19.93
CA ILE A 142 5.97 8.49 -19.45
C ILE A 142 6.81 8.12 -18.23
N GLN A 143 6.15 7.86 -17.10
CA GLN A 143 6.77 7.31 -15.92
C GLN A 143 6.51 5.80 -15.88
N LEU A 144 7.58 5.02 -15.79
CA LEU A 144 7.50 3.60 -15.52
C LEU A 144 7.43 3.39 -14.01
N THR A 145 6.33 2.79 -13.54
CA THR A 145 6.21 2.29 -12.17
C THR A 145 6.52 0.81 -12.17
N VAL A 146 7.64 0.41 -11.56
CA VAL A 146 8.02 -0.99 -11.36
C VAL A 146 7.62 -1.39 -9.95
N LYS A 147 6.83 -2.46 -9.83
CA LYS A 147 6.36 -3.00 -8.55
C LYS A 147 6.89 -4.42 -8.38
N TRP A 148 7.52 -4.65 -7.24
CA TRP A 148 7.87 -5.98 -6.77
C TRP A 148 6.95 -6.36 -5.63
N VAL A 149 6.34 -7.54 -5.73
CA VAL A 149 5.34 -8.01 -4.78
C VAL A 149 5.66 -9.45 -4.39
N ASN A 150 5.74 -9.69 -3.09
CA ASN A 150 5.78 -11.01 -2.49
C ASN A 150 4.34 -11.46 -2.21
N ASN A 151 3.91 -12.48 -2.93
CA ASN A 151 2.57 -13.05 -2.83
C ASN A 151 2.66 -14.32 -1.99
N ALA A 152 2.05 -14.31 -0.81
CA ALA A 152 2.09 -15.43 0.11
C ALA A 152 0.80 -16.25 0.04
N PHE A 153 0.97 -17.56 0.13
CA PHE A 153 -0.04 -18.57 0.40
C PHE A 153 0.38 -19.31 1.67
N GLU A 154 -0.53 -19.43 2.63
CA GLU A 154 -0.28 -20.08 3.93
C GLU A 154 -1.40 -21.06 4.20
N GLN A 155 -1.06 -22.27 4.66
CA GLN A 155 -2.03 -23.27 5.09
C GLN A 155 -1.51 -24.00 6.34
N ILE A 156 -2.39 -24.19 7.32
CA ILE A 156 -2.12 -25.02 8.50
C ILE A 156 -2.65 -26.42 8.24
N ALA A 157 -1.84 -27.44 8.55
CA ALA A 157 -2.26 -28.84 8.64
C ALA A 157 -3.07 -29.04 9.93
N ASP A 158 -4.32 -28.56 9.94
CA ASP A 158 -5.20 -28.70 11.09
C ASP A 158 -5.59 -30.16 11.31
N GLN A 159 -5.18 -30.71 12.45
CA GLN A 159 -5.49 -32.07 12.88
C GLN A 159 -6.75 -32.13 13.76
N GLU A 160 -7.52 -31.04 13.84
CA GLU A 160 -8.77 -30.91 14.60
C GLU A 160 -8.61 -31.22 16.10
N VAL A 161 -7.45 -30.89 16.66
CA VAL A 161 -7.06 -31.19 18.05
C VAL A 161 -7.77 -30.35 19.12
N GLY A 162 -8.83 -29.63 18.76
CA GLY A 162 -9.60 -28.75 19.66
C GLY A 162 -8.97 -27.37 19.91
N LEU A 163 -7.84 -27.07 19.25
CA LEU A 163 -7.20 -25.76 19.29
C LEU A 163 -7.64 -24.94 18.05
N PRO A 164 -8.24 -23.74 18.21
CA PRO A 164 -8.66 -22.95 17.06
C PRO A 164 -7.50 -22.57 16.12
N VAL A 165 -7.65 -22.86 14.82
CA VAL A 165 -6.61 -22.62 13.80
C VAL A 165 -6.13 -21.16 13.75
N THR A 166 -7.03 -20.22 14.06
CA THR A 166 -6.73 -18.79 14.10
C THR A 166 -5.64 -18.43 15.10
N LEU A 167 -5.35 -19.29 16.10
CA LEU A 167 -4.26 -19.09 17.05
C LEU A 167 -2.89 -19.33 16.43
N PHE A 168 -2.79 -20.19 15.42
CA PHE A 168 -1.52 -20.49 14.74
C PHE A 168 -0.98 -19.30 13.94
N SER A 169 -1.85 -18.43 13.45
CA SER A 169 -1.44 -17.16 12.81
C SER A 169 -0.65 -16.22 13.73
N LYS A 170 -0.68 -16.46 15.05
CA LYS A 170 -0.07 -15.60 16.07
C LYS A 170 1.21 -16.19 16.67
N VAL A 171 1.67 -17.34 16.21
CA VAL A 171 2.88 -18.01 16.73
C VAL A 171 3.81 -18.38 15.60
N THR A 172 5.07 -18.63 15.96
CA THR A 172 6.07 -19.17 15.03
C THR A 172 6.29 -20.65 15.28
N GLY A 173 6.64 -21.37 14.21
CA GLY A 173 7.12 -22.75 14.27
C GLY A 173 8.63 -22.82 14.05
N GLN A 174 9.19 -24.00 14.24
CA GLN A 174 10.54 -24.32 13.80
C GLN A 174 10.52 -24.63 12.31
N ASN A 175 11.30 -23.92 11.51
CA ASN A 175 11.43 -24.23 10.09
C ASN A 175 12.18 -25.56 9.90
N ILE A 176 11.54 -26.52 9.23
CA ILE A 176 12.08 -27.88 8.99
C ILE A 176 12.33 -28.16 7.52
N PHE A 177 11.87 -27.29 6.63
CA PHE A 177 12.03 -27.43 5.18
C PHE A 177 12.04 -26.05 4.52
N VAL A 178 13.00 -25.84 3.62
CA VAL A 178 13.08 -24.66 2.76
C VAL A 178 13.47 -25.12 1.37
N ASP A 179 12.73 -24.68 0.37
CA ASP A 179 13.06 -24.85 -1.03
C ASP A 179 12.87 -23.51 -1.77
N GLU A 180 13.90 -23.10 -2.51
CA GLU A 180 13.95 -21.84 -3.25
C GLU A 180 14.35 -22.11 -4.70
N SER A 181 13.52 -21.68 -5.64
CA SER A 181 13.75 -21.87 -7.07
C SER A 181 13.08 -20.74 -7.87
N TYR A 182 13.36 -20.64 -9.17
CA TYR A 182 12.58 -19.77 -10.06
C TYR A 182 11.09 -20.14 -10.03
N GLN A 183 10.83 -21.44 -10.10
CA GLN A 183 9.53 -22.05 -9.87
C GLN A 183 9.73 -23.30 -9.01
N VAL A 184 8.95 -23.43 -7.94
CA VAL A 184 9.00 -24.59 -7.06
C VAL A 184 7.99 -25.65 -7.52
N TYR A 185 8.31 -26.91 -7.24
CA TYR A 185 7.37 -28.02 -7.43
C TYR A 185 6.63 -28.31 -6.12
N PRO A 186 5.40 -28.87 -6.18
CA PRO A 186 4.72 -29.33 -4.99
C PRO A 186 5.58 -30.32 -4.19
N VAL A 187 5.53 -30.22 -2.87
CA VAL A 187 6.12 -31.21 -1.97
C VAL A 187 5.40 -32.54 -2.14
N LEU A 188 6.17 -33.63 -2.14
CA LEU A 188 5.66 -34.99 -2.33
C LEU A 188 6.20 -35.91 -1.23
N GLY A 189 5.33 -36.71 -0.63
CA GLY A 189 5.70 -37.72 0.35
C GLY A 189 6.04 -37.14 1.72
N PHE A 190 5.53 -35.95 2.05
CA PHE A 190 5.67 -35.43 3.41
C PHE A 190 4.89 -36.32 4.39
N PRO A 191 5.38 -36.55 5.63
CA PRO A 191 4.71 -37.45 6.58
C PRO A 191 3.26 -37.07 6.91
N ASP A 192 2.94 -35.77 6.86
CA ASP A 192 1.57 -35.27 7.01
C ASP A 192 0.96 -35.00 5.61
N PRO A 193 -0.05 -35.77 5.16
CA PRO A 193 -0.61 -35.63 3.81
C PRO A 193 -1.32 -34.29 3.59
N LEU A 194 -1.70 -33.58 4.66
CA LEU A 194 -2.27 -32.24 4.53
C LEU A 194 -1.25 -31.23 4.00
N ILE A 195 0.05 -31.47 4.21
CA ILE A 195 1.12 -30.63 3.68
C ILE A 195 1.35 -30.88 2.19
N ASP A 196 1.33 -32.13 1.75
CA ASP A 196 1.39 -32.46 0.31
C ASP A 196 0.21 -31.81 -0.43
N GLN A 197 -1.00 -31.91 0.14
CA GLN A 197 -2.19 -31.26 -0.40
C GLN A 197 -2.05 -29.73 -0.44
N ALA A 198 -1.67 -29.11 0.69
CA ALA A 198 -1.50 -27.66 0.77
C ALA A 198 -0.45 -27.15 -0.21
N SER A 199 0.65 -27.89 -0.39
CA SER A 199 1.70 -27.54 -1.34
C SER A 199 1.20 -27.61 -2.78
N TYR A 200 0.48 -28.68 -3.14
CA TYR A 200 -0.13 -28.81 -4.45
C TYR A 200 -1.12 -27.67 -4.75
N GLU A 201 -2.03 -27.37 -3.82
CA GLU A 201 -3.02 -26.30 -3.96
C GLU A 201 -2.36 -24.93 -4.11
N GLY A 202 -1.42 -24.59 -3.24
CA GLY A 202 -0.72 -23.30 -3.28
C GLY A 202 0.07 -23.12 -4.57
N VAL A 203 0.79 -24.14 -5.03
CA VAL A 203 1.54 -24.08 -6.29
C VAL A 203 0.59 -23.92 -7.49
N GLN A 204 -0.51 -24.68 -7.53
CA GLN A 204 -1.50 -24.56 -8.60
C GLN A 204 -2.18 -23.19 -8.62
N GLU A 205 -2.57 -22.66 -7.46
CA GLU A 205 -3.17 -21.33 -7.35
C GLU A 205 -2.21 -20.26 -7.88
N HIS A 206 -0.97 -20.25 -7.38
CA HIS A 206 0.04 -19.27 -7.79
C HIS A 206 0.38 -19.39 -9.28
N GLN A 207 0.44 -20.61 -9.82
CA GLN A 207 0.63 -20.83 -11.26
C GLN A 207 -0.51 -20.17 -12.06
N GLN A 208 -1.78 -20.42 -11.71
CA GLN A 208 -2.93 -19.84 -12.40
C GLN A 208 -3.00 -18.31 -12.28
N ARG A 209 -2.56 -17.79 -11.13
CA ARG A 209 -2.62 -16.36 -10.82
C ARG A 209 -1.49 -15.56 -11.47
N PHE A 210 -0.28 -16.09 -11.54
CA PHE A 210 0.91 -15.32 -11.90
C PHE A 210 1.56 -15.74 -13.22
N ALA A 211 1.50 -17.02 -13.60
CA ALA A 211 2.13 -17.49 -14.83
C ALA A 211 1.51 -16.81 -16.06
N GLY A 212 2.36 -16.29 -16.94
CA GLY A 212 1.95 -15.56 -18.16
C GLY A 212 1.32 -14.18 -17.93
N LYS A 213 1.01 -13.79 -16.69
CA LYS A 213 0.39 -12.49 -16.35
C LYS A 213 1.38 -11.51 -15.73
N THR A 214 2.35 -12.03 -14.99
CA THR A 214 3.40 -11.25 -14.31
C THR A 214 4.74 -11.92 -14.51
N ARG A 215 5.84 -11.18 -14.33
CA ARG A 215 7.17 -11.79 -14.35
C ARG A 215 7.45 -12.38 -12.97
N ILE A 216 7.48 -13.70 -12.86
CA ILE A 216 7.96 -14.37 -11.63
C ILE A 216 9.48 -14.20 -11.59
N LEU A 217 10.01 -13.82 -10.42
CA LEU A 217 11.45 -13.69 -10.20
C LEU A 217 11.99 -14.88 -9.41
N GLN A 218 11.27 -15.28 -8.36
CA GLN A 218 11.63 -16.41 -7.52
C GLN A 218 10.41 -16.88 -6.74
N GLN A 219 10.40 -18.17 -6.41
CA GLN A 219 9.49 -18.77 -5.46
C GLN A 219 10.28 -19.38 -4.30
N ARG A 220 9.66 -19.34 -3.12
CA ARG A 220 10.14 -20.00 -1.92
C ARG A 220 8.99 -20.73 -1.25
N GLN A 221 9.21 -21.98 -0.89
CA GLN A 221 8.28 -22.73 -0.05
C GLN A 221 8.97 -23.16 1.23
N THR A 222 8.24 -23.14 2.34
CA THR A 222 8.75 -23.56 3.64
C THR A 222 7.72 -24.38 4.39
N ILE A 223 8.18 -25.34 5.19
CA ILE A 223 7.34 -26.05 6.15
C ILE A 223 7.88 -25.76 7.55
N GLU A 224 6.99 -25.32 8.42
CA GLU A 224 7.27 -25.10 9.83
C GLU A 224 6.57 -26.14 10.69
N LEU A 225 7.30 -26.73 11.64
CA LEU A 225 6.74 -27.51 12.74
C LEU A 225 6.30 -26.56 13.85
N ILE A 226 5.02 -26.51 14.15
CA ILE A 226 4.48 -25.77 15.29
C ILE A 226 4.32 -26.76 16.45
N PRO A 227 5.11 -26.63 17.53
CA PRO A 227 4.96 -27.49 18.68
C PRO A 227 3.62 -27.19 19.37
N VAL A 228 2.88 -28.24 19.72
CA VAL A 228 1.63 -28.14 20.46
C VAL A 228 1.60 -29.24 21.50
N THR A 229 1.30 -28.89 22.74
CA THR A 229 1.16 -29.85 23.84
C THR A 229 -0.14 -29.60 24.57
N GLN A 230 -1.01 -30.60 24.61
CA GLN A 230 -2.17 -30.60 25.49
C GLN A 230 -1.75 -31.09 26.87
N VAL A 231 -2.02 -30.30 27.90
CA VAL A 231 -1.73 -30.60 29.28
C VAL A 231 -3.05 -30.90 29.99
N HIS A 232 -3.16 -32.10 30.54
CA HIS A 232 -4.28 -32.49 31.39
C HIS A 232 -3.88 -32.32 32.85
N PHE A 233 -4.76 -31.75 33.65
CA PHE A 233 -4.55 -31.57 35.07
C PHE A 233 -5.84 -31.79 35.85
N GLN A 234 -5.71 -32.09 37.14
CA GLN A 234 -6.84 -32.23 38.05
C GLN A 234 -6.92 -31.02 38.99
N TRP A 235 -8.12 -30.49 39.15
CA TRP A 235 -8.41 -29.40 40.08
C TRP A 235 -9.74 -29.65 40.78
N LYS A 236 -9.74 -29.68 42.12
CA LYS A 236 -10.93 -29.96 42.96
C LYS A 236 -11.73 -31.20 42.50
N GLY A 237 -11.02 -32.27 42.13
CA GLY A 237 -11.62 -33.53 41.69
C GLY A 237 -12.21 -33.52 40.27
N ARG A 238 -12.05 -32.44 39.50
CA ARG A 238 -12.43 -32.37 38.08
C ARG A 238 -11.18 -32.34 37.19
N THR A 239 -11.24 -33.03 36.06
CA THR A 239 -10.19 -32.98 35.05
C THR A 239 -10.40 -31.77 34.16
N HIS A 240 -9.32 -31.04 33.91
CA HIS A 240 -9.26 -29.89 33.03
C HIS A 240 -8.09 -30.05 32.07
N ASP A 241 -8.11 -29.28 30.99
CA ASP A 241 -7.02 -29.22 30.05
C ASP A 241 -6.75 -27.81 29.53
N TYR A 242 -5.52 -27.61 29.07
CA TYR A 242 -5.09 -26.43 28.35
C TYR A 242 -4.03 -26.81 27.32
N PHE A 243 -3.80 -25.91 26.38
CA PHE A 243 -2.81 -26.09 25.32
C PHE A 243 -1.64 -25.13 25.53
N VAL A 244 -0.44 -25.63 25.28
CA VAL A 244 0.78 -24.83 25.08
C VAL A 244 1.17 -24.99 23.61
N TYR A 245 1.37 -23.89 22.90
CA TYR A 245 1.59 -23.91 21.45
C TYR A 245 2.56 -22.83 20.95
N GLY A 246 3.21 -23.10 19.82
CA GLY A 246 4.22 -22.23 19.23
C GLY A 246 5.57 -22.34 19.93
N THR A 247 6.63 -21.90 19.25
CA THR A 247 7.98 -21.87 19.86
C THR A 247 8.06 -20.89 21.04
N GLU A 248 7.14 -19.93 21.12
CA GLU A 248 7.01 -18.98 22.20
C GLU A 248 6.25 -19.53 23.42
N ASN A 249 5.78 -20.78 23.38
CA ASN A 249 5.02 -21.43 24.45
C ASN A 249 3.76 -20.67 24.89
N LYS A 250 2.96 -20.17 23.93
CA LYS A 250 1.70 -19.49 24.25
C LYS A 250 0.71 -20.46 24.87
N VAL A 251 -0.12 -19.97 25.79
CA VAL A 251 -1.09 -20.78 26.52
C VAL A 251 -2.51 -20.47 26.05
N TYR A 252 -3.30 -21.50 25.79
CA TYR A 252 -4.74 -21.41 25.52
C TYR A 252 -5.50 -22.28 26.53
N ALA A 253 -6.25 -21.63 27.42
CA ALA A 253 -6.97 -22.27 28.52
C ALA A 253 -8.41 -21.72 28.63
N PRO A 254 -9.30 -22.03 27.68
CA PRO A 254 -10.65 -21.45 27.62
C PRO A 254 -11.53 -21.85 28.81
N HIS A 255 -11.23 -22.99 29.44
CA HIS A 255 -11.98 -23.56 30.56
C HIS A 255 -11.16 -23.59 31.86
N TYR A 256 -10.25 -22.63 32.03
CA TYR A 256 -9.41 -22.54 33.22
C TYR A 256 -10.28 -22.38 34.49
N PRO A 257 -10.13 -23.24 35.51
CA PRO A 257 -11.06 -23.32 36.63
C PRO A 257 -11.01 -22.13 37.60
N ALA A 258 -9.93 -21.36 37.61
CA ALA A 258 -9.84 -20.14 38.39
C ALA A 258 -10.07 -18.92 37.47
N LYS A 259 -11.33 -18.44 37.40
CA LYS A 259 -11.60 -17.09 36.87
C LYS A 259 -11.01 -16.08 37.85
N CYS A 260 -9.79 -15.63 37.61
CA CYS A 260 -9.21 -14.55 38.39
C CYS A 260 -9.99 -13.26 38.11
N CYS A 261 -10.71 -12.74 39.11
CA CYS A 261 -11.36 -11.43 39.08
C CYS A 261 -10.31 -10.30 39.18
N CYS A 262 -9.35 -10.26 38.26
CA CYS A 262 -8.32 -9.23 38.24
C CYS A 262 -8.21 -8.67 36.82
N THR A 263 -9.03 -7.67 36.53
CA THR A 263 -8.66 -6.58 35.63
C THR A 263 -7.35 -6.00 36.14
N ILE A 264 -6.27 -6.17 35.37
CA ILE A 264 -5.10 -5.30 35.50
C ILE A 264 -5.32 -4.20 34.47
N LEU A 265 -5.56 -2.99 35.00
CA LEU A 265 -5.59 -1.71 34.30
C LEU A 265 -4.25 -1.43 33.60
#